data_AF-A0ABD7DXS8-F1
#
_entry.id   AF-A0ABD7DXS8-F1
#
_cell.length_a   1.000
_cell.length_b   1.000
_cell.length_c   1.000
_cell.angle_alpha   90.00
_cell.angle_beta   90.00
_cell.angle_gamma   90.00
#
_symmetry.space_group_name_H-M   'P 1'
#
loop_
_entity.id
_entity.type
_entity.pdbx_description
1 polymer ?
#
loop_
_entity_poly.entity_id
_entity_poly.type
_entity_poly.pdbx_seq_one_letter_code
_entity_poly.pdbx_strand_id
1 'polypeptide(L)' 'MAKDIENPCVSLCQLNSELCVSCGRTREEIRKWRGMKRPEKMATVQKAAARMKAIAKKKDKSQ' A
#
# COMPACT_ATOMS: atom_id res chain seq x y z
N MET A 1 -25.10 -2.17 -2.97
CA MET A 1 -24.13 -1.38 -2.19
C MET A 1 -22.77 -1.45 -2.87
N ALA A 2 -22.16 -0.31 -3.19
CA ALA A 2 -20.84 -0.26 -3.79
C ALA A 2 -19.80 -0.73 -2.76
N LYS A 3 -19.28 -1.96 -2.87
CA LYS A 3 -18.18 -2.49 -2.03
C LYS A 3 -17.09 -1.43 -1.91
N ASP A 4 -16.87 -0.92 -0.69
CA ASP A 4 -15.76 -0.04 -0.41
C ASP A 4 -14.44 -0.72 -0.81
N ILE A 5 -13.51 0.08 -1.32
CA ILE A 5 -12.17 -0.46 -1.60
C ILE A 5 -11.50 -0.71 -0.26
N GLU A 6 -11.19 -1.98 0.01
CA GLU A 6 -10.51 -2.39 1.23
C GLU A 6 -9.18 -1.63 1.37
N ASN A 7 -8.97 -1.04 2.54
CA ASN A 7 -7.76 -0.32 2.83
C ASN A 7 -6.64 -1.33 3.11
N PRO A 8 -5.53 -1.34 2.35
CA PRO A 8 -4.46 -2.32 2.54
C PRO A 8 -3.57 -1.98 3.74
N CYS A 9 -4.01 -1.06 4.61
CA CYS A 9 -3.29 -0.63 5.79
C CYS A 9 -3.45 -1.67 6.90
N VAL A 10 -2.32 -2.21 7.38
CA VAL A 10 -2.26 -3.16 8.49
C VAL A 10 -2.12 -2.47 9.86
N SER A 11 -2.43 -1.16 9.94
CA SER A 11 -2.23 -0.31 11.11
C SER A 11 -0.80 -0.31 11.69
N LEU A 12 0.16 -0.82 10.93
CA LEU A 12 1.57 -0.86 11.25
C LEU A 12 2.29 -0.05 10.18
N CYS A 13 2.80 1.12 10.54
CA CYS A 13 3.40 2.05 9.60
C CYS A 13 4.93 1.99 9.71
N GLN A 14 5.59 1.36 8.74
CA GLN A 14 7.05 1.43 8.58
C GLN A 14 7.38 2.22 7.33
N LEU A 15 7.40 3.54 7.45
CA LEU A 15 7.81 4.43 6.36
C LEU A 15 9.34 4.37 6.18
N ASN A 16 9.78 3.86 5.04
CA ASN A 16 11.14 3.99 4.57
C ASN A 16 11.20 5.11 3.53
N SER A 17 11.72 6.28 3.94
CA SER A 17 11.69 7.56 3.24
C SER A 17 10.28 8.04 2.87
N GLU A 18 9.70 7.46 1.82
CA GLU A 18 8.39 7.84 1.28
C GLU A 18 7.48 6.64 1.02
N LEU A 19 7.96 5.41 1.26
CA LEU A 19 7.23 4.18 1.03
C LEU A 19 7.02 3.43 2.35
N CYS A 20 5.77 3.12 2.69
CA CYS A 20 5.47 2.23 3.79
C CYS A 20 5.78 0.78 3.39
N VAL A 21 6.75 0.15 4.05
CA VAL A 21 7.15 -1.23 3.77
C VAL A 21 6.24 -2.28 4.42
N SER A 22 5.30 -1.86 5.27
CA SER A 22 4.32 -2.73 5.92
C SER A 22 3.04 -2.90 5.09
N CYS A 23 2.58 -1.83 4.42
CA CYS A 23 1.37 -1.85 3.59
C CYS A 23 1.63 -1.60 2.09
N GLY A 24 2.86 -1.25 1.70
CA GLY A 24 3.26 -1.01 0.31
C GLY A 24 2.83 0.34 -0.28
N ARG A 25 2.17 1.20 0.50
CA ARG A 25 1.68 2.51 0.04
C ARG A 25 2.73 3.59 0.23
N THR A 26 2.78 4.59 -0.66
CA THR A 26 3.60 5.78 -0.44
C THR A 26 2.93 6.76 0.53
N ARG A 27 3.73 7.66 1.10
CA ARG A 27 3.28 8.75 1.98
C ARG A 27 2.23 9.62 1.28
N GLU A 28 2.41 9.90 -0.01
CA GLU A 28 1.43 10.63 -0.81
C GLU A 28 0.11 9.86 -0.96
N GLU A 29 0.17 8.56 -1.27
CA GLU A 29 -1.02 7.73 -1.39
C GLU A 29 -1.79 7.67 -0.08
N ILE A 30 -1.09 7.59 1.07
CA ILE A 30 -1.70 7.61 2.40
C ILE A 30 -2.43 8.94 2.63
N ARG A 31 -1.81 10.08 2.32
CA ARG A 31 -2.46 11.40 2.46
C ARG A 31 -3.66 11.57 1.51
N LYS A 32 -3.51 11.16 0.25
CA LYS A 32 -4.54 11.31 -0.80
C LYS A 32 -5.70 10.33 -0.65
N TRP A 33 -5.57 9.27 0.14
CA TRP A 33 -6.59 8.20 0.28
C TRP A 33 -8.01 8.69 0.54
N ARG A 34 -8.18 9.69 1.43
CA ARG A 34 -9.50 10.23 1.77
C ARG A 34 -10.14 10.99 0.59
N GLY A 35 -9.32 11.58 -0.29
CA GLY A 35 -9.78 12.31 -1.48
C GLY A 35 -9.83 11.48 -2.76
N MET A 36 -9.25 10.27 -2.77
CA MET A 36 -9.23 9.39 -3.93
C MET A 36 -10.62 8.82 -4.26
N LYS A 37 -10.98 8.81 -5.54
CA LYS A 37 -12.15 8.10 -6.07
C LYS A 37 -11.90 6.59 -6.07
N ARG A 38 -12.97 5.80 -6.21
CA ARG A 38 -12.88 4.32 -6.29
C ARG A 38 -11.80 3.80 -7.25
N PRO A 39 -11.68 4.26 -8.52
CA PRO A 39 -10.64 3.77 -9.42
C PRO A 39 -9.22 4.11 -8.92
N GLU A 40 -9.03 5.28 -8.32
CA GLU A 40 -7.73 5.69 -7.76
C GLU A 40 -7.36 4.84 -6.55
N LYS A 41 -8.32 4.61 -5.63
CA LYS A 41 -8.13 3.71 -4.49
C LYS A 41 -7.73 2.32 -4.96
N MET A 42 -8.43 1.77 -5.95
CA MET A 42 -8.14 0.47 -6.54
C MET A 42 -6.73 0.40 -7.15
N ALA A 43 -6.32 1.44 -7.87
CA ALA A 43 -4.99 1.52 -8.45
C ALA A 43 -3.90 1.58 -7.36
N THR A 44 -4.12 2.35 -6.29
CA THR A 44 -3.21 2.40 -5.14
C THR A 44 -3.10 1.05 -4.44
N VAL A 45 -4.21 0.34 -4.21
CA VAL A 45 -4.18 -1.01 -3.61
C VAL A 45 -3.37 -1.98 -4.48
N GLN A 46 -3.59 -1.99 -5.79
CA GLN A 46 -2.86 -2.85 -6.71
C GLN A 46 -1.37 -2.54 -6.74
N LYS A 47 -1.00 -1.24 -6.80
CA LYS A 47 0.40 -0.80 -6.72
C LYS A 47 1.05 -1.20 -5.40
N ALA A 48 0.33 -1.01 -4.29
CA ALA A 48 0.80 -1.38 -2.97
C ALA A 48 1.04 -2.89 -2.85
N ALA A 49 0.12 -3.73 -3.34
CA ALA A 49 0.27 -5.17 -3.38
C ALA A 49 1.47 -5.60 -4.24
N ALA A 50 1.67 -4.98 -5.41
CA ALA A 50 2.83 -5.26 -6.26
C ALA A 50 4.17 -4.92 -5.56
N ARG A 51 4.23 -3.78 -4.86
CA ARG A 51 5.41 -3.39 -4.06
C ARG A 51 5.63 -4.33 -2.88
N MET A 52 4.57 -4.76 -2.20
CA MET A 52 4.67 -5.74 -1.12
C MET A 52 5.25 -7.07 -1.60
N LYS A 53 4.86 -7.56 -2.79
CA LYS A 53 5.49 -8.74 -3.39
C LYS A 53 6.99 -8.54 -3.64
N ALA A 54 7.39 -7.36 -4.11
CA ALA A 54 8.80 -7.03 -4.31
C ALA A 54 9.59 -6.95 -2.99
N ILE A 55 8.98 -6.41 -1.93
CA ILE A 55 9.57 -6.35 -0.59
C ILE A 55 9.67 -7.75 0.03
N ALA A 56 8.64 -8.57 -0.09
CA ALA A 56 8.62 -9.95 0.42
C ALA A 56 9.72 -10.81 -0.23
N LYS A 57 9.91 -10.68 -1.55
CA LYS A 57 11.02 -11.36 -2.26
C LYS A 57 12.42 -10.99 -1.72
N LYS A 58 12.60 -9.81 -1.14
CA LYS A 58 13.88 -9.41 -0.54
C LYS A 58 14.09 -10.03 0.84
N LYS A 59 13.01 -10.32 1.59
CA LYS A 59 13.10 -10.95 2.93
C LYS A 59 13.46 -12.43 2.86
N ASP A 60 12.99 -13.13 1.83
CA ASP A 60 13.26 -14.57 1.62
C ASP A 60 14.75 -14.87 1.31
N LYS A 61 15.49 -13.92 0.74
CA LYS A 61 16.90 -14.07 0.38
C LYS A 61 17.92 -13.79 1.50
N SER A 62 17.45 -13.63 2.74
CA SER A 62 18.30 -13.29 3.89
C SER A 62 18.38 -14.41 4.95
N GLN A 63 18.00 -15.64 4.61
CA GLN A 63 18.14 -16.80 5.50
C GLN A 63 19.23 -17.75 5.03
#